data_AF-A0A968DBV1-F1
#
_entry.id   AF-A0A968DBV1-F1
#
_cell.length_a   1.000
_cell.length_b   1.000
_cell.length_c   1.000
_cell.angle_alpha   90.00
_cell.angle_beta   90.00
_cell.angle_gamma   90.00
#
_symmetry.space_group_name_H-M   'P 1'
#
loop_
_entity.id
_entity.type
_entity.pdbx_description
1 polymer ?
#
loop_
_entity_poly.entity_id
_entity_poly.type
_entity_poly.pdbx_seq_one_letter_code
_entity_poly.pdbx_strand_id
1 'polypeptide(L)' 'QPGDLPILLRGINDEVLTPNTDVVALGSNTSNALAPVLRILDQAFGVERAFFTTVHAMTNTQRLA' A
#
# COMPACT_ATOMS: atom_id res chain seq x y z
N GLN A 1 -3.10 -11.58 -20.91
CA GLN A 1 -2.74 -11.53 -19.47
C GLN A 1 -3.64 -10.50 -18.83
N PRO A 2 -4.23 -10.72 -17.65
CA PRO A 2 -4.95 -9.64 -16.98
C PRO A 2 -3.91 -8.53 -16.80
N GLY A 3 -4.05 -7.42 -17.54
CA GLY A 3 -3.11 -6.31 -17.47
C GLY A 3 -3.05 -5.85 -16.03
N ASP A 4 -1.84 -5.71 -15.49
CA ASP A 4 -1.62 -5.39 -14.09
C ASP A 4 -2.47 -4.18 -13.67
N LEU A 5 -3.42 -4.40 -12.76
CA LEU A 5 -4.24 -3.34 -12.18
C LEU A 5 -3.31 -2.46 -11.33
N PRO A 6 -3.08 -1.18 -11.68
CA PRO A 6 -2.16 -0.33 -10.92
C PRO A 6 -2.63 -0.18 -9.47
N ILE A 7 -1.71 -0.41 -8.53
CA ILE A 7 -1.90 -0.14 -7.11
C ILE A 7 -1.29 1.23 -6.81
N LEU A 8 -2.14 2.19 -6.43
CA LEU A 8 -1.75 3.56 -6.14
C LEU A 8 -2.02 3.90 -4.67
N LEU A 9 -0.98 4.36 -3.98
CA LEU A 9 -1.03 4.87 -2.62
C LEU A 9 -0.85 6.39 -2.67
N ARG A 10 -1.81 7.11 -2.07
CA ARG A 10 -1.84 8.58 -2.11
C ARG A 10 -0.60 9.17 -1.45
N GLY A 11 0.08 10.07 -2.14
CA GLY A 11 1.30 10.72 -1.67
C GLY A 11 2.56 9.84 -1.71
N ILE A 12 2.48 8.64 -2.29
CA ILE A 12 3.62 7.72 -2.41
C ILE A 12 3.98 7.47 -3.87
N ASN A 13 3.00 7.11 -4.70
CA ASN A 13 3.17 6.79 -6.11
C ASN A 13 1.94 7.14 -6.98
N ASP A 14 1.02 7.98 -6.48
CA ASP A 14 -0.21 8.36 -7.19
C ASP A 14 0.01 9.40 -8.31
N GLU A 15 1.21 9.93 -8.45
CA GLU A 15 1.62 10.86 -9.52
C GLU A 15 1.56 10.24 -10.93
N VAL A 16 1.53 8.91 -11.03
CA VAL A 16 1.46 8.19 -12.31
C VAL A 16 0.04 8.07 -12.86
N LEU A 17 -0.96 8.58 -12.12
CA LEU A 17 -2.36 8.55 -12.56
C LEU A 17 -2.55 9.44 -13.79
N THR A 18 -3.08 8.85 -14.87
CA THR A 18 -3.37 9.57 -16.11
C THR A 18 -4.87 9.63 -16.37
N PRO A 19 -5.36 10.57 -17.21
CA PRO A 19 -6.76 10.58 -17.64
C PRO A 19 -7.22 9.31 -18.37
N ASN A 20 -6.28 8.50 -18.88
CA ASN A 20 -6.56 7.24 -19.58
C ASN A 20 -6.58 6.02 -18.63
N THR A 21 -6.44 6.24 -17.32
CA THR A 21 -6.46 5.17 -16.32
C THR A 21 -7.89 4.95 -15.82
N ASP A 22 -8.56 3.93 -16.33
CA ASP A 22 -9.98 3.66 -16.02
C ASP A 22 -10.20 3.04 -14.63
N VAL A 23 -9.29 2.17 -14.18
CA VAL A 23 -9.44 1.41 -12.93
C VAL A 23 -8.10 1.35 -12.20
N VAL A 24 -8.14 1.60 -10.89
CA VAL A 24 -6.99 1.50 -9.99
C VAL A 24 -7.38 0.77 -8.70
N ALA A 25 -6.40 0.14 -8.05
CA ALA A 25 -6.53 -0.35 -6.68
C ALA A 25 -5.84 0.62 -5.71
N LEU A 26 -6.43 0.86 -4.55
CA LEU A 26 -5.88 1.77 -3.53
C LEU A 26 -5.01 1.06 -2.47
N GLY A 27 -4.65 -0.20 -2.74
CA GLY A 27 -3.94 -1.05 -1.79
C GLY A 27 -4.76 -1.38 -0.54
N SER A 28 -4.11 -2.00 0.44
CA SER A 28 -4.72 -2.33 1.73
C SER A 28 -4.57 -1.18 2.73
N ASN A 29 -5.35 -1.20 3.82
CA ASN A 29 -5.19 -0.27 4.93
C ASN A 29 -3.78 -0.34 5.56
N THR A 30 -3.19 -1.55 5.64
CA THR A 30 -1.87 -1.78 6.20
C THR A 30 -0.79 -1.24 5.27
N SER A 31 -0.97 -1.38 3.95
CA SER A 31 -0.10 -0.76 2.94
C SER A 31 -0.12 0.77 3.04
N ASN A 32 -1.29 1.37 3.15
CA ASN A 32 -1.44 2.82 3.31
C ASN A 32 -0.82 3.34 4.62
N ALA A 33 -0.91 2.56 5.70
CA ALA A 33 -0.29 2.91 6.97
C ALA A 33 1.25 2.78 6.94
N LEU A 34 1.78 1.75 6.29
CA LEU A 34 3.23 1.46 6.29
C LEU A 34 4.01 2.29 5.26
N ALA A 35 3.46 2.49 4.07
CA ALA A 35 4.21 3.06 2.95
C ALA A 35 4.82 4.45 3.23
N PRO A 36 4.13 5.41 3.89
CA PRO A 36 4.74 6.70 4.23
C PRO A 36 5.91 6.56 5.20
N VAL A 37 5.78 5.71 6.21
CA VAL A 37 6.85 5.45 7.19
C VAL A 37 8.05 4.83 6.51
N LEU A 38 7.84 3.80 5.68
CA LEU A 38 8.92 3.14 4.96
C LEU A 38 9.62 4.09 3.99
N ARG A 39 8.86 4.92 3.26
CA ARG A 39 9.43 5.92 2.34
C ARG A 39 10.34 6.91 3.06
N ILE A 40 9.91 7.42 4.22
CA ILE A 40 10.71 8.37 5.01
C ILE A 40 12.00 7.70 5.49
N LEU A 41 11.91 6.48 6.01
CA LEU A 41 13.07 5.73 6.49
C LEU A 41 14.05 5.39 5.36
N ASP A 42 13.52 4.97 4.21
CA ASP A 42 14.32 4.64 3.04
C ASP A 42 15.05 5.87 2.48
N GLN A 43 14.35 7.00 2.35
CA GLN A 43 14.95 8.25 1.90
C GLN A 43 16.02 8.80 2.85
N ALA A 44 15.85 8.61 4.16
CA ALA A 44 16.79 9.11 5.16
C ALA A 44 17.99 8.19 5.38
N PHE A 45 17.79 6.87 5.29
CA PHE A 45 18.77 5.88 5.76
C PHE A 45 19.11 4.77 4.77
N GLY A 46 18.33 4.58 3.70
CA GLY A 46 18.47 3.47 2.75
C GLY A 46 18.09 2.13 3.38
N VAL A 47 16.83 1.70 3.22
CA VAL A 47 16.34 0.47 3.85
C VAL A 47 16.66 -0.73 2.96
N GLU A 48 17.65 -1.54 3.35
CA GLU A 48 18.00 -2.76 2.60
C GLU A 48 16.98 -3.90 2.78
N ARG A 49 16.44 -4.05 4.00
CA ARG A 49 15.47 -5.09 4.37
C ARG A 49 14.53 -4.57 5.44
N ALA A 50 13.25 -4.91 5.34
CA ALA A 50 12.23 -4.58 6.34
C ALA A 50 11.41 -5.82 6.69
N PHE A 51 11.15 -5.99 7.99
CA PHE A 51 10.15 -6.93 8.49
C PHE A 51 9.20 -6.13 9.39
N PHE A 52 7.90 -6.35 9.22
CA PHE A 52 6.88 -5.65 9.99
C PHE A 52 5.80 -6.61 10.43
N THR A 53 5.16 -6.28 11.55
CA THR A 53 3.98 -6.97 12.05
C THR A 53 2.90 -5.92 12.27
N THR A 54 1.68 -6.22 11.84
CA THR A 54 0.51 -5.38 12.09
C THR A 54 -0.36 -6.06 13.13
N VAL A 55 -0.81 -5.29 14.12
CA VAL A 55 -1.89 -5.71 15.01
C VAL A 55 -3.16 -5.07 14.46
N HIS A 56 -3.92 -5.86 13.73
CA HIS A 56 -5.11 -5.38 13.02
C HIS A 56 -6.38 -5.65 13.82
N ALA A 57 -7.33 -4.72 13.76
CA ALA A 57 -8.65 -4.92 14.35
C ALA A 57 -9.41 -6.07 13.68
N MET A 58 -10.39 -6.65 14.37
CA MET A 58 -11.23 -7.69 13.77
C MET A 58 -11.99 -7.13 12.55
N THR A 59 -12.06 -7.93 11.49
CA THR A 59 -12.80 -7.62 10.26
C THR A 59 -13.89 -8.65 10.01
N ASN A 60 -14.80 -8.36 9.08
CA ASN A 60 -15.95 -9.20 8.76
C ASN A 60 -15.58 -10.58 8.18
N THR A 61 -14.33 -10.80 7.79
CA THR A 61 -13.86 -12.11 7.31
C THR A 61 -13.41 -13.04 8.43
N GLN A 62 -13.20 -12.50 9.64
CA GLN A 62 -12.89 -13.32 10.81
C GLN A 62 -14.19 -13.81 11.45
N ARG A 63 -14.31 -15.12 11.60
CA ARG A 63 -15.49 -15.76 12.18
C ARG A 63 -15.44 -15.65 13.71
N LEU A 64 -16.58 -15.34 14.33
CA LEU A 64 -16.68 -15.20 15.78
C LEU A 64 -16.78 -16.55 16.52
N ALA A 65 -17.24 -17.60 15.83
CA ALA A 65 -17.26 -19.01 16.26
C ALA A 65 -17.64 -19.93 15.08
#